data_AF-A0A7Y4V9F3-F1
#
_entry.id   AF-A0A7Y4V9F3-F1
#
_cell.length_a   1.000
_cell.length_b   1.000
_cell.length_c   1.000
_cell.angle_alpha   90.00
_cell.angle_beta   90.00
_cell.angle_gamma   90.00
#
_symmetry.space_group_name_H-M   'P 1'
#
loop_
_entity.id
_entity.type
_entity.pdbx_description
1 polymer ?
#
loop_
_entity_poly.entity_id
_entity_poly.type
_entity_poly.pdbx_seq_one_letter_code
_entity_poly.pdbx_strand_id
1 'polypeptide(L)'
;MSFPLPSVRIYKVKKWKKLSIMLTIVGCVAIIGFAIIVAAKANASNPIWLYLIGISVVGLLAFTAIYSLKTMTSELIIHSNKVELKTLLSTRSVPFSSIEGYRIFDSGDSDDIGDTICIEPIDKNQLIPPVALTDKEILIRWLKDNFTDLTATEYAKVEKELLSDQTLGENINIREENLQLGKKVAVWLTAFAILCPLALQFTNPYNSMAFISISIVPITFICVLRFKGIIHYSYRPNGVRPTAFFALFISTILLCMYGIFNYNYLEHTQLWIPVFVVALILWVLLLATTNEFSKRTSSDIITAIAFLVLMVLYSWGTYRITNCIFDSEPGQNYVSEVVSKRVSEGDGSDTYYVTIKPVGPLNDYEISVEEEVYFRTEEGAPVSVIIKKGRWGTPWYYLDTKE
;
A
#
# COMPACT_ATOMS: atom_id res chain seq x y z
N MET A 1 19.81 -36.21 17.65
CA MET A 1 19.45 -36.42 19.08
C MET A 1 18.20 -35.62 19.35
N SER A 2 17.05 -36.28 19.43
CA SER A 2 15.77 -35.67 19.80
C SER A 2 15.86 -35.16 21.23
N PHE A 3 15.80 -33.83 21.44
CA PHE A 3 15.64 -33.28 22.78
C PHE A 3 14.22 -33.61 23.26
N PRO A 4 14.03 -34.48 24.27
CA PRO A 4 12.72 -34.62 24.88
C PRO A 4 12.41 -33.28 25.55
N LEU A 5 11.38 -32.58 25.06
CA LEU A 5 10.88 -31.41 25.77
C LEU A 5 10.44 -31.87 27.18
N PRO A 6 10.67 -31.04 28.22
CA PRO A 6 9.99 -31.26 29.50
C PRO A 6 8.47 -31.32 29.27
N SER A 7 7.75 -32.01 30.16
CA SER A 7 6.33 -32.39 30.02
C SER A 7 5.39 -31.26 29.53
N VAL A 8 5.72 -30.00 29.82
CA VAL A 8 5.09 -28.80 29.25
C VAL A 8 6.14 -27.69 29.10
N ARG A 9 6.17 -27.00 27.95
CA ARG A 9 6.98 -25.79 27.74
C ARG A 9 6.12 -24.61 27.31
N ILE A 10 6.35 -23.44 27.93
CA ILE A 10 5.54 -22.24 27.74
C ILE A 10 6.40 -21.14 27.10
N TYR A 11 5.97 -20.65 25.95
CA TYR A 11 6.56 -19.54 25.22
C TYR A 11 5.67 -18.29 25.40
N LYS A 12 6.24 -17.20 25.92
CA LYS A 12 5.52 -15.96 26.22
C LYS A 12 6.07 -14.82 25.39
N VAL A 13 5.30 -13.74 25.23
CA VAL A 13 5.80 -12.53 24.57
C VAL A 13 6.94 -11.89 25.37
N LYS A 14 8.04 -11.50 24.68
CA LYS A 14 9.21 -10.82 25.26
C LYS A 14 8.81 -9.56 26.04
N LYS A 15 9.47 -9.30 27.17
CA LYS A 15 9.16 -8.18 28.08
C LYS A 15 9.24 -6.81 27.39
N TRP A 16 10.27 -6.57 26.58
CA TRP A 16 10.45 -5.31 25.87
C TRP A 16 9.33 -5.05 24.84
N LYS A 17 8.82 -6.11 24.18
CA LYS A 17 7.70 -5.98 23.25
C LYS A 17 6.41 -5.64 23.97
N LYS A 18 6.19 -6.21 25.17
CA LYS A 18 5.08 -5.81 26.06
C LYS A 18 5.18 -4.33 26.46
N LEU A 19 6.39 -3.84 26.75
CA LEU A 19 6.63 -2.42 27.06
C LEU A 19 6.35 -1.51 25.85
N SER A 20 6.87 -1.85 24.67
CA SER A 20 6.61 -1.13 23.42
C SER A 20 5.12 -1.04 23.13
N ILE A 21 4.38 -2.15 23.28
CA ILE A 21 2.93 -2.18 23.08
C ILE A 21 2.20 -1.27 24.10
N MET A 22 2.60 -1.29 25.38
CA MET A 22 2.01 -0.39 26.39
C MET A 22 2.24 1.08 26.06
N LEU A 23 3.44 1.44 25.59
CA LEU A 23 3.74 2.80 25.13
C LEU A 23 2.87 3.21 23.94
N THR A 24 2.65 2.30 22.97
CA THR A 24 1.73 2.55 21.84
C THR A 24 0.31 2.82 22.32
N ILE A 25 -0.21 2.02 23.26
CA ILE A 25 -1.57 2.22 23.80
C ILE A 25 -1.69 3.59 24.50
N VAL A 26 -0.71 3.96 25.33
CA VAL A 26 -0.68 5.27 26.00
C VAL A 26 -0.63 6.41 24.98
N GLY A 27 0.20 6.27 23.94
CA GLY A 27 0.27 7.24 22.84
C GLY A 27 -1.05 7.38 22.08
N CYS A 28 -1.74 6.27 21.82
CA CYS A 28 -3.07 6.28 21.19
C CYS A 28 -4.08 7.08 22.03
N VAL A 29 -4.11 6.87 23.35
CA VAL A 29 -5.00 7.60 24.26
C VAL A 29 -4.69 9.10 24.27
N ALA A 30 -3.40 9.47 24.26
CA ALA A 30 -2.97 10.86 24.20
C ALA A 30 -3.40 11.54 22.88
N ILE A 31 -3.25 10.86 21.74
CA ILE A 31 -3.67 11.36 20.42
C ILE A 31 -5.19 11.55 20.36
N ILE A 32 -5.99 10.62 20.90
CA ILE A 32 -7.45 10.78 21.00
C ILE A 32 -7.79 12.01 21.83
N GLY A 33 -7.18 12.15 23.01
CA GLY A 33 -7.39 13.31 23.88
C GLY A 33 -7.06 14.62 23.18
N PHE A 34 -5.94 14.67 22.46
CA PHE A 34 -5.54 15.85 21.68
C PHE A 34 -6.52 16.14 20.54
N ALA A 35 -6.93 15.14 19.77
CA ALA A 35 -7.89 15.30 18.68
C ALA A 35 -9.25 15.84 19.16
N ILE A 36 -9.73 15.38 20.33
CA ILE A 36 -10.95 15.91 20.95
C ILE A 36 -10.79 17.39 21.32
N ILE A 37 -9.64 17.77 21.89
CA ILE A 37 -9.35 19.17 22.27
C ILE A 37 -9.27 20.08 21.03
N VAL A 38 -8.62 19.62 19.95
CA VAL A 38 -8.52 20.36 18.69
C VAL A 38 -9.89 20.50 18.03
N ALA A 39 -10.68 19.42 17.98
CA ALA A 39 -12.05 19.46 17.44
C ALA A 39 -12.96 20.40 18.25
N ALA A 40 -12.79 20.47 19.58
CA ALA A 40 -13.55 21.39 20.43
C ALA A 40 -13.15 22.87 20.23
N LYS A 41 -11.95 23.14 19.71
CA LYS A 41 -11.46 24.51 19.43
C LYS A 41 -11.65 24.95 17.98
N ALA A 42 -11.79 24.00 17.05
CA ALA A 42 -11.98 24.30 15.64
C ALA A 42 -13.41 24.82 15.40
N ASN A 43 -13.56 26.13 15.24
CA ASN A 43 -14.78 26.81 14.80
C ASN A 43 -15.03 26.56 13.29
N ALA A 44 -15.24 25.29 12.92
CA ALA A 44 -15.48 24.89 11.54
C ALA A 44 -16.96 25.08 11.18
N SER A 45 -17.23 25.73 10.05
CA SER A 45 -18.58 25.97 9.50
C SER A 45 -19.35 24.69 9.13
N ASN A 46 -18.68 23.53 9.10
CA ASN A 46 -19.32 22.24 8.89
C ASN A 46 -18.63 21.12 9.71
N PRO A 47 -19.12 20.83 10.93
CA PRO A 47 -18.42 19.97 11.90
C PRO A 47 -18.47 18.47 11.56
N ILE A 48 -19.25 18.07 10.54
CA ILE A 48 -19.48 16.66 10.19
C ILE A 48 -18.18 15.93 9.80
N TRP A 49 -17.30 16.57 9.03
CA TRP A 49 -16.03 15.97 8.61
C TRP A 49 -15.07 15.72 9.78
N LEU A 50 -15.06 16.61 10.77
CA LEU A 50 -14.25 16.45 11.98
C LEU A 50 -14.74 15.26 12.83
N TYR A 51 -16.05 15.04 12.91
CA TYR A 51 -16.60 13.85 13.58
C TYR A 51 -16.28 12.56 12.82
N LEU A 52 -16.36 12.55 11.48
CA LEU A 52 -16.01 11.37 10.69
C LEU A 52 -14.52 11.01 10.80
N ILE A 53 -13.63 12.00 10.77
CA ILE A 53 -12.20 11.79 11.00
C ILE A 53 -11.97 11.31 12.44
N GLY A 54 -12.61 11.95 13.43
CA GLY A 54 -12.50 11.56 14.84
C GLY A 54 -12.95 10.12 15.10
N ILE A 55 -14.09 9.70 14.54
CA ILE A 55 -14.60 8.32 14.64
C ILE A 55 -13.65 7.34 13.95
N SER A 56 -13.11 7.70 12.78
CA SER A 56 -12.18 6.84 12.04
C SER A 56 -10.86 6.64 12.80
N VAL A 57 -10.32 7.72 13.39
CA VAL A 57 -9.12 7.70 14.22
C VAL A 57 -9.36 6.89 15.50
N VAL A 58 -10.46 7.14 16.21
CA VAL A 58 -10.82 6.37 17.42
C VAL A 58 -11.00 4.89 17.10
N GLY A 59 -11.64 4.56 15.97
CA GLY A 59 -11.80 3.19 15.50
C GLY A 59 -10.47 2.50 15.21
N LEU A 60 -9.55 3.18 14.52
CA LEU A 60 -8.21 2.68 14.24
C LEU A 60 -7.42 2.43 15.53
N LEU A 61 -7.49 3.37 16.48
CA LEU A 61 -6.77 3.30 17.76
C LEU A 61 -7.36 2.25 18.71
N ALA A 62 -8.68 2.08 18.72
CA ALA A 62 -9.33 0.98 19.44
C ALA A 62 -8.95 -0.38 18.84
N PHE A 63 -8.91 -0.48 17.51
CA PHE A 63 -8.49 -1.69 16.81
C PHE A 63 -7.03 -2.05 17.13
N THR A 64 -6.10 -1.08 17.08
CA THR A 64 -4.69 -1.31 17.42
C THR A 64 -4.52 -1.68 18.90
N ALA A 65 -5.26 -1.06 19.82
CA ALA A 65 -5.23 -1.39 21.24
C ALA A 65 -5.74 -2.80 21.53
N ILE A 66 -6.87 -3.21 20.92
CA ILE A 66 -7.43 -4.57 21.06
C ILE A 66 -6.45 -5.62 20.51
N TYR A 67 -5.91 -5.38 19.31
CA TYR A 67 -4.93 -6.29 18.70
C TYR A 67 -3.64 -6.41 19.53
N SER A 68 -3.20 -5.29 20.10
CA SER A 68 -2.07 -5.18 21.01
C SER A 68 -2.27 -5.97 22.30
N LEU A 69 -3.42 -5.80 22.97
CA LEU A 69 -3.81 -6.54 24.18
C LEU A 69 -3.90 -8.05 23.93
N LYS A 70 -4.49 -8.44 22.80
CA LYS A 70 -4.53 -9.83 22.34
C LYS A 70 -3.12 -10.40 22.21
N THR A 71 -2.19 -9.65 21.64
CA THR A 71 -0.80 -10.07 21.47
C THR A 71 -0.07 -10.22 22.80
N MET A 72 -0.20 -9.26 23.74
CA MET A 72 0.51 -9.27 25.03
C MET A 72 0.16 -10.46 25.95
N THR A 73 -1.06 -10.96 25.83
CA THR A 73 -1.61 -12.04 26.64
C THR A 73 -1.56 -13.40 25.97
N SER A 74 -1.03 -13.43 24.74
CA SER A 74 -0.86 -14.67 23.99
C SER A 74 0.32 -15.49 24.54
N GLU A 75 0.06 -16.76 24.83
CA GLU A 75 1.03 -17.75 25.27
C GLU A 75 0.91 -18.99 24.38
N LEU A 76 2.05 -19.49 23.91
CA LEU A 76 2.13 -20.74 23.17
C LEU A 76 2.64 -21.82 24.12
N ILE A 77 1.86 -22.87 24.31
CA ILE A 77 2.13 -23.97 25.23
C ILE A 77 2.31 -25.24 24.42
N ILE A 78 3.48 -25.87 24.53
CA ILE A 78 3.75 -27.17 23.91
C ILE A 78 3.64 -28.22 25.00
N HIS A 79 2.65 -29.09 24.86
CA HIS A 79 2.47 -30.29 25.69
C HIS A 79 3.13 -31.49 25.01
N SER A 80 3.13 -32.65 25.66
CA SER A 80 3.69 -33.89 25.10
C SER A 80 2.99 -34.40 23.83
N ASN A 81 1.73 -34.01 23.59
CA ASN A 81 0.93 -34.51 22.47
C ASN A 81 0.15 -33.43 21.69
N LYS A 82 0.24 -32.16 22.10
CA LYS A 82 -0.53 -31.05 21.50
C LYS A 82 0.19 -29.71 21.62
N VAL A 83 -0.07 -28.83 20.67
CA VAL A 83 0.27 -27.40 20.74
C VAL A 83 -0.98 -26.62 21.12
N GLU A 84 -0.88 -25.71 22.08
CA GLU A 84 -1.98 -24.87 22.55
C GLU A 84 -1.60 -23.40 22.49
N LEU A 85 -2.40 -22.59 21.79
CA LEU A 85 -2.29 -21.14 21.76
C LEU A 85 -3.39 -20.55 22.63
N LYS A 86 -2.98 -19.99 23.77
CA LYS A 86 -3.88 -19.31 24.70
C LYS A 86 -3.79 -17.82 24.48
N THR A 87 -4.90 -17.16 24.15
CA THR A 87 -5.04 -15.70 24.03
C THR A 87 -6.06 -15.20 25.05
N LEU A 88 -6.19 -13.88 25.22
CA LEU A 88 -7.17 -13.29 26.16
C LEU A 88 -8.62 -13.81 25.96
N LEU A 89 -9.02 -14.02 24.71
CA LEU A 89 -10.41 -14.30 24.32
C LEU A 89 -10.64 -15.72 23.82
N SER A 90 -9.58 -16.49 23.58
CA SER A 90 -9.69 -17.81 22.98
C SER A 90 -8.47 -18.67 23.31
N THR A 91 -8.74 -19.93 23.65
CA THR A 91 -7.74 -20.99 23.70
C THR A 91 -7.97 -21.91 22.50
N ARG A 92 -6.94 -22.13 21.70
CA ARG A 92 -6.96 -23.08 20.59
C ARG A 92 -5.92 -24.16 20.83
N SER A 93 -6.31 -25.43 20.71
CA SER A 93 -5.40 -26.56 20.86
C SER A 93 -5.43 -27.44 19.62
N VAL A 94 -4.26 -27.85 19.15
CA VAL A 94 -4.08 -28.71 17.99
C VAL A 94 -3.20 -29.90 18.40
N PRO A 95 -3.70 -31.15 18.28
CA PRO A 95 -2.90 -32.33 18.55
C PRO A 95 -1.80 -32.51 17.49
N PHE A 96 -0.65 -33.07 17.86
CA PHE A 96 0.48 -33.24 16.94
C PHE A 96 0.14 -34.10 15.71
N SER A 97 -0.73 -35.10 15.87
CA SER A 97 -1.22 -35.94 14.78
C SER A 97 -2.02 -35.19 13.71
N SER A 98 -2.49 -33.99 14.03
CA SER A 98 -3.26 -33.14 13.11
C SER A 98 -2.44 -31.99 12.51
N ILE A 99 -1.14 -31.89 12.86
CA ILE A 99 -0.25 -30.87 12.30
C ILE A 99 0.30 -31.41 10.98
N GLU A 100 -0.02 -30.72 9.88
CA GLU A 100 0.51 -31.03 8.55
C GLU A 100 1.99 -30.60 8.47
N GLY A 101 2.29 -29.45 9.06
CA GLY A 101 3.64 -28.93 9.16
C GLY A 101 3.70 -27.50 9.69
N TYR A 102 4.81 -26.81 9.41
CA TYR A 102 5.00 -25.42 9.80
C TYR A 102 5.49 -24.57 8.63
N ARG A 103 5.22 -23.27 8.68
CA ARG A 103 5.78 -22.24 7.79
C ARG A 103 6.55 -21.22 8.61
N ILE A 104 7.68 -20.78 8.07
CA ILE A 104 8.43 -19.63 8.59
C ILE A 104 8.36 -18.53 7.54
N PHE A 105 7.81 -17.40 7.96
CA PHE A 105 7.82 -16.17 7.19
C PHE A 105 8.95 -15.28 7.68
N ASP A 106 10.09 -15.39 7.01
CA ASP A 106 11.21 -14.48 7.18
C ASP A 106 10.75 -13.04 6.89
N SER A 107 10.95 -12.15 7.86
CA SER A 107 10.61 -10.73 7.76
C SER A 107 11.81 -9.84 7.36
N GLY A 108 12.89 -10.45 6.88
CA GLY A 108 14.11 -9.78 6.44
C GLY A 108 15.17 -9.68 7.55
N ASP A 109 16.41 -9.40 7.13
CA ASP A 109 17.69 -9.35 7.89
C ASP A 109 17.72 -8.46 9.15
N SER A 110 16.61 -7.83 9.54
CA SER A 110 16.51 -7.11 10.80
C SER A 110 16.14 -8.08 11.93
N ASP A 111 17.12 -8.40 12.79
CA ASP A 111 16.97 -9.22 14.01
C ASP A 111 15.79 -8.80 14.92
N ASP A 112 15.27 -7.58 14.77
CA ASP A 112 14.16 -7.03 15.55
C ASP A 112 12.75 -7.35 15.01
N ILE A 113 12.60 -7.58 13.70
CA ILE A 113 11.33 -8.02 13.10
C ILE A 113 11.45 -9.54 12.93
N GLY A 114 11.35 -10.28 14.03
CA GLY A 114 11.57 -11.71 13.98
C GLY A 114 10.57 -12.44 13.06
N ASP A 115 10.99 -13.54 12.45
CA ASP A 115 10.15 -14.42 11.61
C ASP A 115 8.76 -14.74 12.18
N THR A 116 7.73 -14.67 11.34
CA THR A 116 6.40 -15.16 11.75
C THR A 116 6.34 -16.66 11.55
N ILE A 117 6.08 -17.40 12.63
CA ILE A 117 5.91 -18.85 12.59
C ILE A 117 4.42 -19.13 12.45
N CYS A 118 4.03 -19.97 11.48
CA CYS A 118 2.67 -20.48 11.35
C CYS A 118 2.72 -22.00 11.46
N ILE A 119 1.90 -22.57 12.36
CA ILE A 119 1.72 -24.01 12.47
C ILE A 119 0.40 -24.34 11.77
N GLU A 120 0.46 -25.17 10.73
CA GLU A 120 -0.70 -25.48 9.90
C GLU A 120 -1.27 -26.85 10.27
N PRO A 121 -2.47 -26.90 10.88
CA PRO A 121 -3.20 -28.14 11.01
C PRO A 121 -3.86 -28.54 9.69
N ILE A 122 -4.06 -29.85 9.52
CA ILE A 122 -4.75 -30.47 8.37
C ILE A 122 -6.16 -29.87 8.18
N ASP A 123 -6.83 -29.47 9.26
CA ASP A 123 -8.15 -28.85 9.25
C ASP A 123 -8.08 -27.31 9.31
N LYS A 124 -7.47 -26.71 8.27
CA LYS A 124 -7.49 -25.28 7.79
C LYS A 124 -7.34 -24.11 8.77
N ASN A 125 -7.37 -24.30 10.08
CA ASN A 125 -7.32 -23.27 11.10
C ASN A 125 -5.90 -23.12 11.65
N GLN A 126 -5.09 -22.37 10.91
CA GLN A 126 -3.69 -22.09 11.26
C GLN A 126 -3.55 -21.55 12.68
N LEU A 127 -2.52 -22.03 13.37
CA LEU A 127 -2.05 -21.49 14.65
C LEU A 127 -0.91 -20.52 14.37
N ILE A 128 -1.18 -19.23 14.58
CA ILE A 128 -0.20 -18.16 14.39
C ILE A 128 0.24 -17.66 15.78
N PRO A 129 1.35 -18.17 16.34
CA PRO A 129 1.95 -17.60 17.54
C PRO A 129 2.38 -16.12 17.36
N PRO A 130 2.47 -15.36 18.46
CA PRO A 130 3.05 -14.01 18.44
C PRO A 130 4.47 -13.99 17.85
N VAL A 131 4.78 -12.93 17.11
CA VAL A 131 6.09 -12.72 16.45
C VAL A 131 7.27 -12.71 17.45
N ALA A 132 7.05 -12.13 18.64
CA ALA A 132 8.10 -11.87 19.63
C ALA A 132 8.01 -12.82 20.84
N LEU A 133 8.18 -14.12 20.63
CA LEU A 133 8.24 -15.12 21.72
C LEU A 133 9.62 -15.17 22.41
N THR A 134 9.64 -15.51 23.70
CA THR A 134 10.85 -15.97 24.41
C THR A 134 11.34 -17.29 23.80
N ASP A 135 12.66 -17.51 23.77
CA ASP A 135 13.28 -18.76 23.31
C ASP A 135 12.83 -19.25 21.93
N LYS A 136 12.50 -18.32 21.03
CA LYS A 136 11.99 -18.60 19.70
C LYS A 136 12.92 -19.50 18.86
N GLU A 137 14.23 -19.35 18.98
CA GLU A 137 15.19 -20.22 18.28
C GLU A 137 15.02 -21.69 18.65
N ILE A 138 14.71 -21.96 19.91
CA ILE A 138 14.48 -23.32 20.42
C ILE A 138 13.15 -23.86 19.88
N LEU A 139 12.13 -23.02 19.75
CA LEU A 139 10.88 -23.37 19.07
C LEU A 139 11.10 -23.71 17.60
N ILE A 140 11.86 -22.89 16.87
CA ILE A 140 12.17 -23.12 15.45
C ILE A 140 12.94 -24.44 15.28
N ARG A 141 13.96 -24.68 16.11
CA ARG A 141 14.72 -25.94 16.07
C ARG A 141 13.83 -27.15 16.35
N TRP A 142 12.96 -27.06 17.35
CA TRP A 142 12.01 -28.12 17.66
C TRP A 142 11.03 -28.38 16.50
N LEU A 143 10.51 -27.33 15.85
CA LEU A 143 9.64 -27.48 14.69
C LEU A 143 10.37 -28.16 13.53
N LYS A 144 11.60 -27.74 13.22
CA LYS A 144 12.47 -28.36 12.19
C LYS A 144 12.71 -29.85 12.43
N ASP A 145 12.88 -30.24 13.70
CA ASP A 145 13.18 -31.64 14.07
C ASP A 145 11.94 -32.54 14.06
N ASN A 146 10.72 -32.00 14.21
CA ASN A 146 9.51 -32.79 14.46
C ASN A 146 8.44 -32.69 13.36
N PHE A 147 8.47 -31.65 12.52
CA PHE A 147 7.44 -31.40 11.51
C PHE A 147 8.06 -31.04 10.17
N THR A 148 7.28 -31.22 9.10
CA THR A 148 7.72 -30.86 7.75
C THR A 148 7.66 -29.35 7.55
N ASP A 149 8.72 -28.80 6.95
CA ASP A 149 8.76 -27.42 6.48
C ASP A 149 7.87 -27.27 5.24
N LEU A 150 6.68 -26.70 5.44
CA LEU A 150 5.70 -26.51 4.36
C LEU A 150 6.17 -25.45 3.36
N THR A 151 6.95 -24.46 3.80
CA THR A 151 7.51 -23.44 2.91
C THR A 151 8.53 -24.07 1.96
N ALA A 152 9.46 -24.86 2.47
CA ALA A 152 10.48 -25.51 1.66
C ALA A 152 9.89 -26.59 0.72
N THR A 153 8.89 -27.34 1.19
CA THR A 153 8.23 -28.36 0.37
C THR A 153 7.34 -27.76 -0.71
N GLU A 154 6.59 -26.69 -0.43
CA GLU A 154 5.89 -25.92 -1.46
C GLU A 154 6.87 -25.30 -2.44
N TYR A 155 8.02 -24.82 -1.97
CA TYR A 155 9.05 -24.27 -2.85
C TYR A 155 9.52 -25.29 -3.88
N ALA A 156 9.92 -26.47 -3.41
CA ALA A 156 10.32 -27.56 -4.28
C ALA A 156 9.18 -28.07 -5.18
N LYS A 157 7.94 -28.06 -4.71
CA LYS A 157 6.76 -28.48 -5.49
C LYS A 157 6.45 -27.51 -6.63
N VAL A 158 6.40 -26.21 -6.33
CA VAL A 158 6.13 -25.16 -7.32
C VAL A 158 7.27 -25.08 -8.34
N GLU A 159 8.52 -25.24 -7.91
CA GLU A 159 9.67 -25.31 -8.81
C GLU A 159 9.58 -26.50 -9.78
N LYS A 160 9.23 -27.69 -9.28
CA LYS A 160 8.97 -28.86 -10.12
C LYS A 160 7.78 -28.66 -11.06
N GLU A 161 6.71 -28.03 -10.59
CA GLU A 161 5.54 -27.70 -11.41
C GLU A 161 5.91 -26.75 -12.55
N LEU A 162 6.68 -25.70 -12.26
CA LEU A 162 7.15 -24.75 -13.27
C LEU A 162 8.13 -25.40 -14.26
N LEU A 163 9.04 -26.27 -13.80
CA LEU A 163 9.97 -26.99 -14.68
C LEU A 163 9.28 -28.08 -15.52
N SER A 164 8.12 -28.57 -15.09
CA SER A 164 7.30 -29.52 -15.87
C SER A 164 6.33 -28.84 -16.84
N ASP A 165 6.09 -27.54 -16.70
CA ASP A 165 5.23 -26.76 -17.60
C ASP A 165 5.87 -26.59 -18.99
N GLN A 166 5.29 -27.27 -19.98
CA GLN A 166 5.76 -27.23 -21.36
C GLN A 166 5.54 -25.87 -22.03
N THR A 167 4.68 -25.01 -21.50
CA THR A 167 4.42 -23.67 -22.05
C THR A 167 5.57 -22.69 -21.79
N LEU A 168 6.45 -23.00 -20.84
CA LEU A 168 7.59 -22.16 -20.44
C LEU A 168 8.87 -22.41 -21.24
N GLY A 169 8.89 -23.44 -22.10
CA GLY A 169 10.04 -23.74 -22.96
C GLY A 169 10.11 -25.21 -23.39
N GLU A 170 10.80 -25.46 -24.50
CA GLU A 170 10.93 -26.81 -25.09
C GLU A 170 11.72 -27.77 -24.19
N ASN A 171 12.75 -27.27 -23.51
CA ASN A 171 13.65 -28.05 -22.65
C ASN A 171 13.73 -27.48 -21.22
N ILE A 172 14.11 -28.34 -20.26
CA ILE A 172 14.24 -27.99 -18.82
C ILE A 172 15.17 -26.79 -18.61
N ASN A 173 16.33 -26.76 -19.29
CA ASN A 173 17.29 -25.65 -19.17
C ASN A 173 16.69 -24.30 -19.62
N ILE A 174 15.88 -24.30 -20.69
CA ILE A 174 15.21 -23.09 -21.20
C ILE A 174 14.12 -22.62 -20.21
N ARG A 175 13.41 -23.55 -19.57
CA ARG A 175 12.40 -23.24 -18.54
C ARG A 175 13.04 -22.61 -17.30
N GLU A 176 14.18 -23.13 -16.87
CA GLU A 176 14.95 -22.58 -15.76
C GLU A 176 15.46 -21.17 -16.08
N GLU A 177 16.01 -20.96 -17.28
CA GLU A 177 16.44 -19.64 -17.73
C GLU A 177 15.28 -18.64 -17.76
N ASN A 178 14.13 -19.02 -18.33
CA ASN A 178 12.94 -18.17 -18.36
C ASN A 178 12.40 -17.85 -16.96
N LEU A 179 12.48 -18.81 -16.02
CA LEU A 179 12.13 -18.59 -14.61
C LEU A 179 13.05 -17.55 -13.96
N GLN A 180 14.37 -17.66 -14.17
CA GLN A 180 15.34 -16.70 -13.64
C GLN A 180 15.17 -15.32 -14.27
N LEU A 181 14.92 -15.25 -15.59
CA LEU A 181 14.61 -14.01 -16.28
C LEU A 181 13.34 -13.36 -15.73
N GLY A 182 12.25 -14.13 -15.54
CA GLY A 182 11.01 -13.63 -14.96
C GLY A 182 11.20 -13.05 -13.55
N LYS A 183 12.02 -13.70 -12.71
CA LYS A 183 12.41 -13.17 -11.40
C LYS A 183 13.15 -11.84 -11.50
N LYS A 184 14.17 -11.76 -12.38
CA LYS A 184 14.93 -10.50 -12.61
C LYS A 184 14.03 -9.39 -13.13
N VAL A 185 13.16 -9.69 -14.10
CA VAL A 185 12.21 -8.73 -14.67
C VAL A 185 11.29 -8.17 -13.60
N ALA A 186 10.75 -9.00 -12.71
CA ALA A 186 9.87 -8.52 -11.63
C ALA A 186 10.59 -7.61 -10.62
N VAL A 187 11.86 -7.89 -10.32
CA VAL A 187 12.69 -7.02 -9.47
C VAL A 187 12.90 -5.67 -10.13
N TRP A 188 13.34 -5.65 -11.39
CA TRP A 188 13.53 -4.41 -12.14
C TRP A 188 12.23 -3.63 -12.29
N LEU A 189 11.13 -4.31 -12.59
CA LEU A 189 9.81 -3.71 -12.71
C LEU A 189 9.40 -3.01 -11.41
N THR A 190 9.62 -3.65 -10.27
CA THR A 190 9.36 -3.05 -8.95
C THR A 190 10.28 -1.86 -8.68
N ALA A 191 11.58 -1.98 -9.01
CA ALA A 191 12.52 -0.88 -8.85
C ALA A 191 12.12 0.35 -9.68
N PHE A 192 11.79 0.18 -10.97
CA PHE A 192 11.33 1.28 -11.82
C PHE A 192 10.00 1.87 -11.36
N ALA A 193 9.07 1.02 -10.90
CA ALA A 193 7.78 1.44 -10.34
C ALA A 193 7.90 2.33 -9.10
N ILE A 194 9.01 2.22 -8.37
CA ILE A 194 9.32 3.09 -7.23
C ILE A 194 10.10 4.31 -7.72
N LEU A 195 11.23 4.10 -8.40
CA LEU A 195 12.19 5.15 -8.71
C LEU A 195 11.64 6.20 -9.67
N CYS A 196 10.90 5.81 -10.72
CA CYS A 196 10.43 6.76 -11.72
C CYS A 196 9.33 7.69 -11.19
N PRO A 197 8.22 7.19 -10.60
CA PRO A 197 7.19 8.07 -10.04
C PRO A 197 7.68 8.87 -8.83
N LEU A 198 8.69 8.38 -8.10
CA LEU A 198 9.31 9.11 -7.00
C LEU A 198 10.16 10.27 -7.52
N ALA A 199 11.02 10.03 -8.52
CA ALA A 199 11.81 11.09 -9.12
C ALA A 199 10.95 12.14 -9.84
N LEU A 200 9.76 11.76 -10.34
CA LEU A 200 8.78 12.71 -10.85
C LEU A 200 8.34 13.72 -9.78
N GLN A 201 8.29 13.36 -8.49
CA GLN A 201 7.93 14.30 -7.40
C GLN A 201 8.95 15.42 -7.20
N PHE A 202 10.23 15.15 -7.51
CA PHE A 202 11.34 16.07 -7.23
C PHE A 202 11.82 16.80 -8.48
N THR A 203 11.20 16.57 -9.63
CA THR A 203 11.59 17.19 -10.89
C THR A 203 10.45 18.06 -11.44
N ASN A 204 10.79 19.29 -11.80
CA ASN A 204 9.87 20.15 -12.57
C ASN A 204 9.53 19.39 -13.88
N PRO A 205 8.26 19.32 -14.31
CA PRO A 205 7.75 18.19 -15.08
C PRO A 205 8.49 18.00 -16.39
N TYR A 206 9.41 17.04 -16.42
CA TYR A 206 9.95 16.52 -17.66
C TYR A 206 8.89 15.59 -18.26
N ASN A 207 8.30 16.00 -19.38
CA ASN A 207 7.28 15.21 -20.11
C ASN A 207 7.70 13.75 -20.31
N SER A 208 9.00 13.50 -20.50
CA SER A 208 9.58 12.15 -20.61
C SER A 208 9.45 11.33 -19.33
N MET A 209 9.68 11.93 -18.16
CA MET A 209 9.62 11.23 -16.87
C MET A 209 8.20 10.88 -16.47
N ALA A 210 7.26 11.79 -16.75
CA ALA A 210 5.83 11.51 -16.60
C ALA A 210 5.39 10.37 -17.51
N PHE A 211 5.81 10.39 -18.77
CA PHE A 211 5.50 9.32 -19.73
C PHE A 211 6.06 7.96 -19.29
N ILE A 212 7.33 7.91 -18.83
CA ILE A 212 7.93 6.69 -18.29
C ILE A 212 7.12 6.19 -17.10
N SER A 213 6.83 7.06 -16.13
CA SER A 213 6.10 6.70 -14.90
C SER A 213 4.70 6.16 -15.19
N ILE A 214 3.96 6.78 -16.10
CA ILE A 214 2.64 6.32 -16.54
C ILE A 214 2.74 4.95 -17.22
N SER A 215 3.78 4.71 -18.02
CA SER A 215 3.94 3.49 -18.83
C SER A 215 4.22 2.23 -17.99
N ILE A 216 4.61 2.36 -16.72
CA ILE A 216 5.00 1.24 -15.85
C ILE A 216 3.85 0.25 -15.66
N VAL A 217 2.62 0.73 -15.47
CA VAL A 217 1.45 -0.14 -15.26
C VAL A 217 1.13 -0.96 -16.52
N PRO A 218 0.99 -0.37 -17.73
CA PRO A 218 0.88 -1.13 -18.97
C PRO A 218 2.03 -2.11 -19.21
N ILE A 219 3.28 -1.69 -18.97
CA ILE A 219 4.46 -2.58 -19.09
C ILE A 219 4.35 -3.75 -18.12
N THR A 220 3.87 -3.52 -16.90
CA THR A 220 3.62 -4.59 -15.92
C THR A 220 2.66 -5.64 -16.46
N PHE A 221 1.54 -5.22 -17.08
CA PHE A 221 0.60 -6.14 -17.73
C PHE A 221 1.26 -6.95 -18.86
N ILE A 222 2.08 -6.31 -19.70
CA ILE A 222 2.81 -6.98 -20.77
C ILE A 222 3.82 -8.00 -20.21
N CYS A 223 4.54 -7.65 -19.14
CA CYS A 223 5.47 -8.56 -18.47
C CYS A 223 4.73 -9.77 -17.89
N VAL A 224 3.59 -9.57 -17.21
CA VAL A 224 2.80 -10.69 -16.67
C VAL A 224 2.26 -11.59 -17.79
N LEU A 225 1.84 -11.02 -18.92
CA LEU A 225 1.44 -11.78 -20.11
C LEU A 225 2.59 -12.60 -20.68
N ARG A 226 3.78 -12.00 -20.81
CA ARG A 226 4.97 -12.65 -21.38
C ARG A 226 5.52 -13.77 -20.50
N PHE A 227 5.40 -13.60 -19.18
CA PHE A 227 5.86 -14.55 -18.16
C PHE A 227 4.66 -15.19 -17.44
N LYS A 228 3.63 -15.56 -18.21
CA LYS A 228 2.39 -16.17 -17.71
C LYS A 228 2.73 -17.39 -16.84
N GLY A 229 2.17 -17.43 -15.63
CA GLY A 229 2.42 -18.50 -14.67
C GLY A 229 3.66 -18.30 -13.79
N ILE A 230 4.64 -17.50 -14.22
CA ILE A 230 5.83 -17.15 -13.43
C ILE A 230 5.57 -15.91 -12.57
N ILE A 231 5.13 -14.78 -13.17
CA ILE A 231 4.84 -13.54 -12.43
C ILE A 231 3.36 -13.52 -12.03
N HIS A 232 3.09 -13.24 -10.75
CA HIS A 232 1.73 -13.21 -10.18
C HIS A 232 1.34 -11.80 -9.75
N TYR A 233 0.04 -11.49 -9.79
CA TYR A 233 -0.44 -10.19 -9.31
C TYR A 233 -0.56 -10.14 -7.80
N SER A 234 -1.03 -11.22 -7.17
CA SER A 234 -1.19 -11.27 -5.72
C SER A 234 0.16 -11.35 -5.01
N TYR A 235 0.24 -10.68 -3.86
CA TYR A 235 1.34 -10.87 -2.92
C TYR A 235 1.08 -12.14 -2.12
N ARG A 236 2.07 -13.04 -2.11
CA ARG A 236 2.12 -14.17 -1.18
C ARG A 236 3.42 -14.08 -0.39
N PRO A 237 3.36 -13.95 0.94
CA PRO A 237 4.57 -13.93 1.75
C PRO A 237 5.34 -15.24 1.53
N ASN A 238 6.64 -15.14 1.25
CA ASN A 238 7.53 -16.26 0.91
C ASN A 238 7.09 -17.11 -0.29
N GLY A 239 6.32 -16.51 -1.20
CA GLY A 239 5.97 -17.14 -2.47
C GLY A 239 7.21 -17.34 -3.35
N VAL A 240 7.34 -18.53 -3.94
CA VAL A 240 8.36 -18.89 -4.93
C VAL A 240 8.31 -17.99 -6.16
N ARG A 241 7.09 -17.51 -6.46
CA ARG A 241 6.77 -16.78 -7.67
C ARG A 241 6.89 -15.27 -7.43
N PRO A 242 7.63 -14.55 -8.28
CA PRO A 242 7.73 -13.10 -8.18
C PRO A 242 6.36 -12.43 -8.30
N THR A 243 6.19 -11.31 -7.59
CA THR A 243 4.94 -10.55 -7.57
C THR A 243 5.06 -9.23 -8.33
N ALA A 244 4.00 -8.88 -9.07
CA ALA A 244 3.81 -7.56 -9.68
C ALA A 244 3.04 -6.59 -8.76
N PHE A 245 2.59 -7.06 -7.58
CA PHE A 245 1.77 -6.27 -6.66
C PHE A 245 2.37 -4.92 -6.33
N PHE A 246 3.63 -4.90 -5.86
CA PHE A 246 4.30 -3.67 -5.44
C PHE A 246 4.53 -2.71 -6.59
N ALA A 247 4.84 -3.22 -7.78
CA ALA A 247 5.00 -2.40 -8.97
C ALA A 247 3.70 -1.65 -9.31
N LEU A 248 2.56 -2.35 -9.28
CA LEU A 248 1.26 -1.73 -9.52
C LEU A 248 0.87 -0.79 -8.38
N PHE A 249 1.00 -1.24 -7.13
CA PHE A 249 0.54 -0.50 -5.95
C PHE A 249 1.30 0.81 -5.77
N ILE A 250 2.62 0.76 -5.68
CA ILE A 250 3.43 1.94 -5.37
C ILE A 250 3.38 2.96 -6.52
N SER A 251 3.52 2.50 -7.78
CA SER A 251 3.46 3.39 -8.94
C SER A 251 2.12 4.13 -9.00
N THR A 252 1.01 3.43 -8.74
CA THR A 252 -0.33 4.03 -8.70
C THR A 252 -0.45 5.11 -7.64
N ILE A 253 -0.02 4.83 -6.41
CA ILE A 253 -0.12 5.79 -5.30
C ILE A 253 0.73 7.03 -5.59
N LEU A 254 1.96 6.87 -6.05
CA LEU A 254 2.85 8.00 -6.34
C LEU A 254 2.36 8.86 -7.51
N LEU A 255 1.82 8.25 -8.58
CA LEU A 255 1.21 9.00 -9.68
C LEU A 255 -0.05 9.77 -9.23
N CYS A 256 -0.87 9.13 -8.39
CA CYS A 256 -2.05 9.76 -7.81
C CYS A 256 -1.68 10.97 -6.96
N MET A 257 -0.68 10.84 -6.07
CA MET A 257 -0.14 11.92 -5.27
C MET A 257 0.40 13.06 -6.14
N TYR A 258 1.19 12.74 -7.17
CA TYR A 258 1.73 13.74 -8.08
C TYR A 258 0.63 14.59 -8.72
N GLY A 259 -0.42 13.93 -9.24
CA GLY A 259 -1.55 14.61 -9.86
C GLY A 259 -2.37 15.45 -8.89
N ILE A 260 -2.45 15.07 -7.61
CA ILE A 260 -3.12 15.84 -6.55
C ILE A 260 -2.34 17.11 -6.23
N PHE A 261 -1.05 16.99 -5.97
CA PHE A 261 -0.26 18.09 -5.44
C PHE A 261 0.16 19.12 -6.49
N ASN A 262 0.28 18.72 -7.75
CA ASN A 262 0.81 19.60 -8.80
C ASN A 262 -0.26 20.29 -9.67
N TYR A 263 -1.51 19.83 -9.66
CA TYR A 263 -2.53 20.33 -10.59
C TYR A 263 -3.86 20.65 -9.93
N ASN A 264 -4.30 21.90 -10.06
CA ASN A 264 -5.59 22.36 -9.57
C ASN A 264 -6.65 22.32 -10.69
N TYR A 265 -7.78 21.67 -10.43
CA TYR A 265 -8.86 21.45 -11.41
C TYR A 265 -10.05 22.35 -11.08
N LEU A 266 -10.69 22.92 -12.10
CA LEU A 266 -11.90 23.73 -11.95
C LEU A 266 -13.14 22.86 -11.78
N GLU A 267 -13.24 21.81 -12.59
CA GLU A 267 -14.38 20.89 -12.59
C GLU A 267 -13.91 19.43 -12.61
N HIS A 268 -14.59 18.61 -11.82
CA HIS A 268 -14.30 17.17 -11.73
C HIS A 268 -15.29 16.28 -12.48
N THR A 269 -16.28 16.85 -13.17
CA THR A 269 -17.39 16.08 -13.74
C THR A 269 -16.97 15.27 -14.97
N GLN A 270 -16.16 15.83 -15.85
CA GLN A 270 -15.81 15.21 -17.15
C GLN A 270 -14.74 14.12 -17.05
N LEU A 271 -13.98 14.06 -15.95
CA LEU A 271 -12.89 13.10 -15.79
C LEU A 271 -13.34 11.67 -15.48
N TRP A 272 -14.52 11.48 -14.87
CA TRP A 272 -14.92 10.17 -14.35
C TRP A 272 -15.18 9.13 -15.43
N ILE A 273 -15.75 9.52 -16.57
CA ILE A 273 -16.04 8.57 -17.66
C ILE A 273 -14.74 7.95 -18.21
N PRO A 274 -13.74 8.75 -18.67
CA PRO A 274 -12.45 8.20 -19.10
C PRO A 274 -11.76 7.35 -18.02
N VAL A 275 -11.79 7.81 -16.76
CA VAL A 275 -11.19 7.10 -15.62
C VAL A 275 -11.80 5.72 -15.44
N PHE A 276 -13.13 5.60 -15.44
CA PHE A 276 -13.78 4.30 -15.29
C PHE A 276 -13.60 3.40 -16.50
N VAL A 277 -13.58 3.95 -17.72
CA VAL A 277 -13.33 3.17 -18.94
C VAL A 277 -11.93 2.56 -18.92
N VAL A 278 -10.89 3.36 -18.65
CA VAL A 278 -9.50 2.87 -18.57
C VAL A 278 -9.34 1.88 -17.43
N ALA A 279 -9.91 2.18 -16.25
CA ALA A 279 -9.85 1.28 -15.10
C ALA A 279 -10.51 -0.07 -15.39
N LEU A 280 -11.67 -0.06 -16.07
CA LEU A 280 -12.38 -1.28 -16.45
C LEU A 280 -11.57 -2.10 -17.47
N ILE A 281 -10.94 -1.46 -18.46
CA ILE A 281 -10.08 -2.16 -19.43
C ILE A 281 -8.91 -2.85 -18.71
N LEU A 282 -8.20 -2.13 -17.84
CA LEU A 282 -7.07 -2.70 -17.08
C LEU A 282 -7.52 -3.81 -16.12
N TRP A 283 -8.70 -3.66 -15.51
CA TRP A 283 -9.26 -4.68 -14.64
C TRP A 283 -9.68 -5.94 -15.41
N VAL A 284 -10.30 -5.80 -16.58
CA VAL A 284 -10.61 -6.93 -17.46
C VAL A 284 -9.34 -7.61 -17.96
N LEU A 285 -8.31 -6.83 -18.32
CA LEU A 285 -7.00 -7.39 -18.67
C LEU A 285 -6.43 -8.20 -17.51
N LEU A 286 -6.43 -7.67 -16.28
CA LEU A 286 -6.00 -8.40 -15.09
C LEU A 286 -6.73 -9.73 -14.93
N LEU A 287 -8.06 -9.74 -15.06
CA LEU A 287 -8.84 -10.98 -14.94
C LEU A 287 -8.58 -11.98 -16.08
N ALA A 288 -8.29 -11.49 -17.28
CA ALA A 288 -7.99 -12.33 -18.44
C ALA A 288 -6.57 -12.91 -18.42
N THR A 289 -5.62 -12.24 -17.76
CA THR A 289 -4.19 -12.60 -17.78
C THR A 289 -3.82 -13.57 -16.66
N THR A 290 -4.61 -13.65 -15.59
CA THR A 290 -4.33 -14.55 -14.46
C THR A 290 -5.45 -15.54 -14.13
N ASN A 291 -5.04 -16.73 -13.72
CA ASN A 291 -5.94 -17.74 -13.16
C ASN A 291 -6.07 -17.62 -11.63
N GLU A 292 -5.41 -16.63 -11.01
CA GLU A 292 -5.40 -16.43 -9.55
C GLU A 292 -6.82 -16.27 -8.96
N PHE A 293 -7.74 -15.66 -9.71
CA PHE A 293 -9.12 -15.41 -9.27
C PHE A 293 -10.12 -16.49 -9.70
N SER A 294 -9.66 -17.57 -10.33
CA SER A 294 -10.52 -18.62 -10.91
C SER A 294 -11.30 -19.43 -9.86
N LYS A 295 -10.78 -19.55 -8.63
CA LYS A 295 -11.40 -20.32 -7.55
C LYS A 295 -12.62 -19.63 -6.93
N ARG A 296 -12.82 -18.33 -7.23
CA ARG A 296 -13.96 -17.51 -6.78
C ARG A 296 -14.24 -17.60 -5.27
N THR A 297 -13.18 -17.74 -4.47
CA THR A 297 -13.32 -17.67 -3.01
C THR A 297 -13.62 -16.23 -2.58
N SER A 298 -14.16 -16.03 -1.37
CA SER A 298 -14.41 -14.68 -0.86
C SER A 298 -13.14 -13.82 -0.84
N SER A 299 -11.98 -14.43 -0.57
CA SER A 299 -10.69 -13.74 -0.65
C SER A 299 -10.37 -13.29 -2.08
N ASP A 300 -10.58 -14.16 -3.08
CA ASP A 300 -10.31 -13.83 -4.49
C ASP A 300 -11.18 -12.66 -4.97
N ILE A 301 -12.45 -12.65 -4.56
CA ILE A 301 -13.40 -11.56 -4.89
C ILE A 301 -12.93 -10.25 -4.24
N ILE A 302 -12.57 -10.28 -2.96
CA ILE A 302 -12.06 -9.10 -2.24
C ILE A 302 -10.79 -8.57 -2.91
N THR A 303 -9.84 -9.45 -3.26
CA THR A 303 -8.60 -9.07 -3.93
C THR A 303 -8.88 -8.50 -5.32
N ALA A 304 -9.78 -9.09 -6.11
CA ALA A 304 -10.17 -8.56 -7.41
C ALA A 304 -10.81 -7.17 -7.31
N ILE A 305 -11.66 -6.93 -6.31
CA ILE A 305 -12.24 -5.61 -6.03
C ILE A 305 -11.16 -4.61 -5.60
N ALA A 306 -10.21 -5.02 -4.76
CA ALA A 306 -9.09 -4.17 -4.36
C ALA A 306 -8.25 -3.72 -5.57
N PHE A 307 -8.00 -4.64 -6.52
CA PHE A 307 -7.35 -4.28 -7.78
C PHE A 307 -8.20 -3.35 -8.65
N LEU A 308 -9.53 -3.49 -8.68
CA LEU A 308 -10.39 -2.53 -9.39
C LEU A 308 -10.23 -1.12 -8.82
N VAL A 309 -10.25 -0.97 -7.50
CA VAL A 309 -10.01 0.32 -6.83
C VAL A 309 -8.63 0.87 -7.19
N LEU A 310 -7.60 0.02 -7.21
CA LEU A 310 -6.26 0.41 -7.64
C LEU A 310 -6.23 0.90 -9.09
N MET A 311 -6.92 0.22 -10.02
CA MET A 311 -7.00 0.64 -11.43
C MET A 311 -7.75 1.96 -11.60
N VAL A 312 -8.77 2.23 -10.77
CA VAL A 312 -9.45 3.54 -10.73
C VAL A 312 -8.49 4.63 -10.27
N LEU A 313 -7.73 4.42 -9.19
CA LEU A 313 -6.75 5.39 -8.70
C LEU A 313 -5.65 5.66 -9.73
N TYR A 314 -5.13 4.62 -10.38
CA TYR A 314 -4.13 4.76 -11.44
C TYR A 314 -4.67 5.56 -12.62
N SER A 315 -5.88 5.22 -13.08
CA SER A 315 -6.52 5.88 -14.22
C SER A 315 -6.81 7.35 -13.89
N TRP A 316 -7.21 7.64 -12.65
CA TRP A 316 -7.43 9.00 -12.16
C TRP A 316 -6.14 9.83 -12.11
N GLY A 317 -5.07 9.32 -11.49
CA GLY A 317 -3.78 9.99 -11.45
C GLY A 317 -3.22 10.23 -12.86
N THR A 318 -3.24 9.20 -13.70
CA THR A 318 -2.79 9.27 -15.10
C THR A 318 -3.60 10.27 -15.90
N TYR A 319 -4.93 10.28 -15.76
CA TYR A 319 -5.78 11.26 -16.43
C TYR A 319 -5.38 12.68 -16.03
N ARG A 320 -5.21 12.94 -14.73
CA ARG A 320 -4.84 14.28 -14.24
C ARG A 320 -3.51 14.75 -14.82
N ILE A 321 -2.50 13.87 -14.79
CA ILE A 321 -1.16 14.17 -15.28
C ILE A 321 -1.18 14.41 -16.79
N THR A 322 -1.78 13.50 -17.56
CA THR A 322 -1.81 13.60 -19.02
C THR A 322 -2.67 14.77 -19.51
N ASN A 323 -3.73 15.11 -18.78
CA ASN A 323 -4.56 16.28 -19.09
C ASN A 323 -3.77 17.59 -18.96
N CYS A 324 -2.83 17.69 -18.02
CA CYS A 324 -2.07 18.92 -17.74
C CYS A 324 -0.73 18.96 -18.49
N ILE A 325 0.09 17.91 -18.40
CA ILE A 325 1.43 17.86 -19.01
C ILE A 325 1.39 17.94 -20.53
N PHE A 326 0.40 17.29 -21.15
CA PHE A 326 0.26 17.29 -22.61
C PHE A 326 -0.68 18.39 -23.13
N ASP A 327 -1.05 19.35 -22.28
CA ASP A 327 -1.81 20.52 -22.68
C ASP A 327 -0.88 21.57 -23.28
N SER A 328 -0.78 21.58 -24.61
CA SER A 328 0.01 22.53 -25.38
C SER A 328 -0.76 23.81 -25.76
N GLU A 329 -2.05 23.92 -25.45
CA GLU A 329 -2.83 25.11 -25.80
C GLU A 329 -2.41 26.30 -24.92
N PRO A 330 -2.40 27.54 -25.44
CA PRO A 330 -2.18 28.72 -24.63
C PRO A 330 -3.34 28.90 -23.63
N GLY A 331 -3.02 29.17 -22.37
CA GLY A 331 -4.01 29.47 -21.34
C GLY A 331 -4.62 30.86 -21.49
N GLN A 332 -5.83 31.04 -20.98
CA GLN A 332 -6.44 32.36 -20.83
C GLN A 332 -5.94 32.98 -19.52
N ASN A 333 -5.38 34.19 -19.62
CA ASN A 333 -4.89 34.94 -18.47
C ASN A 333 -6.02 35.80 -17.90
N TYR A 334 -6.25 35.67 -16.60
CA TYR A 334 -7.12 36.53 -15.83
C TYR A 334 -6.35 37.22 -14.72
N VAL A 335 -6.52 38.54 -14.59
CA VAL A 335 -5.94 39.30 -13.47
C VAL A 335 -6.93 39.30 -12.31
N SER A 336 -6.48 38.85 -11.15
CA SER A 336 -7.20 38.94 -9.88
C SER A 336 -6.34 39.66 -8.84
N GLU A 337 -6.84 39.77 -7.62
CA GLU A 337 -6.18 40.42 -6.49
C GLU A 337 -6.17 39.47 -5.30
N VAL A 338 -5.07 39.44 -4.57
CA VAL A 338 -4.93 38.64 -3.35
C VAL A 338 -5.72 39.29 -2.21
N VAL A 339 -6.71 38.58 -1.68
CA VAL A 339 -7.58 39.05 -0.59
C VAL A 339 -6.94 38.78 0.77
N SER A 340 -6.41 37.58 0.94
CA SER A 340 -5.83 37.16 2.21
C SER A 340 -4.87 35.99 2.02
N LYS A 341 -3.99 35.82 3.01
CA LYS A 341 -3.02 34.74 3.05
C LYS A 341 -3.13 33.96 4.35
N ARG A 342 -3.01 32.64 4.31
CA ARG A 342 -2.87 31.82 5.53
C ARG A 342 -1.84 30.72 5.38
N VAL A 343 -1.18 30.42 6.50
CA VAL A 343 -0.34 29.25 6.66
C VAL A 343 -1.12 28.22 7.48
N SER A 344 -1.16 26.99 7.01
CA SER A 344 -1.58 25.84 7.81
C SER A 344 -0.32 25.17 8.34
N GLU A 345 0.03 25.49 9.58
CA GLU A 345 1.17 24.89 10.27
C GLU A 345 0.85 23.42 10.64
N GLY A 346 1.80 22.53 10.36
CA GLY A 346 1.69 21.11 10.71
C GLY A 346 3.00 20.59 11.30
N ASP A 347 2.94 19.50 12.06
CA ASP A 347 4.09 18.90 12.79
C ASP A 347 5.28 18.44 11.91
N GLY A 348 5.24 18.67 10.59
CA GLY A 348 6.33 18.30 9.67
C GLY A 348 6.42 19.11 8.38
N SER A 349 5.39 19.87 7.99
CA SER A 349 5.44 20.77 6.83
C SER A 349 4.31 21.79 6.88
N ASP A 350 4.64 23.05 6.63
CA ASP A 350 3.66 24.13 6.50
C ASP A 350 3.01 24.09 5.11
N THR A 351 1.69 24.29 5.05
CA THR A 351 0.98 24.45 3.77
C THR A 351 0.53 25.88 3.60
N TYR A 352 0.88 26.49 2.47
CA TYR A 352 0.62 27.89 2.19
C TYR A 352 -0.61 28.06 1.30
N TYR A 353 -1.50 28.98 1.69
CA TYR A 353 -2.74 29.25 0.99
C TYR A 353 -2.89 30.75 0.69
N VAL A 354 -3.37 31.04 -0.50
CA VAL A 354 -3.69 32.40 -0.96
C VAL A 354 -5.15 32.43 -1.39
N THR A 355 -5.91 33.36 -0.84
CA THR A 355 -7.29 33.63 -1.25
C THR A 355 -7.29 34.74 -2.29
N ILE A 356 -7.92 34.52 -3.43
CA ILE A 356 -8.03 35.50 -4.51
C ILE A 356 -9.47 35.97 -4.70
N LYS A 357 -9.66 37.20 -5.18
CA LYS A 357 -10.97 37.69 -5.57
C LYS A 357 -11.57 36.81 -6.70
N PRO A 358 -12.90 36.74 -6.82
CA PRO A 358 -13.55 35.96 -7.86
C PRO A 358 -13.08 36.43 -9.24
N VAL A 359 -12.66 35.48 -10.08
CA VAL A 359 -12.10 35.80 -11.39
C VAL A 359 -12.46 34.73 -12.42
N GLY A 360 -13.14 35.15 -13.50
CA GLY A 360 -13.62 34.24 -14.53
C GLY A 360 -14.53 33.14 -13.93
N PRO A 361 -14.27 31.84 -14.16
CA PRO A 361 -15.05 30.74 -13.59
C PRO A 361 -14.69 30.43 -12.11
N LEU A 362 -13.69 31.09 -11.52
CA LEU A 362 -13.31 30.90 -10.12
C LEU A 362 -14.13 31.82 -9.22
N ASN A 363 -14.92 31.25 -8.31
CA ASN A 363 -15.65 31.98 -7.27
C ASN A 363 -14.88 31.90 -5.95
N ASP A 364 -14.44 33.03 -5.39
CA ASP A 364 -13.72 33.18 -4.10
C ASP A 364 -12.98 31.91 -3.68
N TYR A 365 -11.87 31.64 -4.36
CA TYR A 365 -11.13 30.40 -4.21
C TYR A 365 -9.90 30.59 -3.34
N GLU A 366 -9.76 29.72 -2.35
CA GLU A 366 -8.51 29.52 -1.63
C GLU A 366 -7.64 28.54 -2.42
N ILE A 367 -6.41 28.95 -2.74
CA ILE A 367 -5.49 28.22 -3.60
C ILE A 367 -4.26 27.84 -2.78
N SER A 368 -3.90 26.56 -2.79
CA SER A 368 -2.62 26.13 -2.25
C SER A 368 -1.50 26.53 -3.20
N VAL A 369 -0.46 27.15 -2.67
CA VAL A 369 0.68 27.66 -3.43
C VAL A 369 1.98 27.15 -2.85
N GLU A 370 3.03 27.19 -3.64
CA GLU A 370 4.39 26.95 -3.15
C GLU A 370 4.80 28.03 -2.14
N GLU A 371 5.66 27.67 -1.20
CA GLU A 371 6.21 28.56 -0.17
C GLU A 371 6.78 29.85 -0.78
N GLU A 372 7.54 29.71 -1.87
CA GLU A 372 8.14 30.84 -2.58
C GLU A 372 7.10 31.79 -3.17
N VAL A 373 6.04 31.25 -3.79
CA VAL A 373 4.90 32.02 -4.30
C VAL A 373 4.21 32.75 -3.16
N TYR A 374 3.99 32.06 -2.04
CA TYR A 374 3.36 32.64 -0.87
C TYR A 374 4.16 33.83 -0.35
N PHE A 375 5.47 33.70 -0.12
CA PHE A 375 6.27 34.79 0.45
C PHE A 375 6.48 35.96 -0.53
N ARG A 376 6.42 35.72 -1.84
CA ARG A 376 6.52 36.80 -2.86
C ARG A 376 5.23 37.58 -3.07
N THR A 377 4.08 37.01 -2.71
CA THR A 377 2.78 37.63 -2.97
C THR A 377 2.33 38.46 -1.77
N GLU A 378 1.93 39.71 -1.97
CA GLU A 378 1.37 40.58 -0.92
C GLU A 378 -0.17 40.63 -0.98
N GLU A 379 -0.82 40.87 0.16
CA GLU A 379 -2.27 41.15 0.17
C GLU A 379 -2.55 42.46 -0.57
N GLY A 380 -3.56 42.47 -1.43
CA GLY A 380 -3.87 43.58 -2.34
C GLY A 380 -3.02 43.60 -3.62
N ALA A 381 -2.04 42.71 -3.77
CA ALA A 381 -1.25 42.63 -5.00
C ALA A 381 -2.04 41.99 -6.15
N PRO A 382 -1.86 42.46 -7.40
CA PRO A 382 -2.41 41.79 -8.55
C PRO A 382 -1.73 40.42 -8.76
N VAL A 383 -2.52 39.41 -9.10
CA VAL A 383 -2.04 38.06 -9.42
C VAL A 383 -2.64 37.59 -10.75
N SER A 384 -1.79 37.00 -11.60
CA SER A 384 -2.18 36.43 -12.87
C SER A 384 -2.61 34.98 -12.68
N VAL A 385 -3.87 34.67 -12.97
CA VAL A 385 -4.41 33.31 -12.94
C VAL A 385 -4.50 32.81 -14.38
N ILE A 386 -3.73 31.77 -14.69
CA ILE A 386 -3.78 31.13 -16.00
C ILE A 386 -4.73 29.94 -15.95
N ILE A 387 -5.79 30.02 -16.74
CA ILE A 387 -6.76 28.93 -16.90
C ILE A 387 -6.49 28.24 -18.23
N LYS A 388 -6.31 26.92 -18.17
CA LYS A 388 -6.11 26.07 -19.32
C LYS A 388 -7.27 25.11 -19.51
N LYS A 389 -7.54 24.77 -20.77
CA LYS A 389 -8.65 23.87 -21.14
C LYS A 389 -8.38 22.41 -20.76
N GLY A 390 -7.12 22.01 -20.66
CA GLY A 390 -6.71 20.62 -20.48
C GLY A 390 -6.73 19.85 -21.80
N ARG A 391 -5.77 18.94 -21.97
CA ARG A 391 -5.66 18.08 -23.17
C ARG A 391 -6.91 17.26 -23.43
N TRP A 392 -7.61 16.84 -22.37
CA TRP A 392 -8.83 16.05 -22.43
C TRP A 392 -10.10 16.88 -22.22
N GLY A 393 -9.98 18.21 -22.26
CA GLY A 393 -11.10 19.13 -22.09
C GLY A 393 -11.53 19.36 -20.64
N THR A 394 -10.75 18.88 -19.66
CA THR A 394 -10.99 19.18 -18.25
C THR A 394 -10.17 20.39 -17.81
N PRO A 395 -10.80 21.55 -17.50
CA PRO A 395 -10.06 22.76 -17.23
C PRO A 395 -9.26 22.68 -15.92
N TRP A 396 -8.05 23.24 -15.97
CA TRP A 396 -7.14 23.32 -14.84
C TRP A 396 -6.48 24.70 -14.80
N TYR A 397 -5.93 25.08 -13.66
CA TYR A 397 -5.37 26.42 -13.47
C TYR A 397 -4.12 26.40 -12.61
N TYR A 398 -3.33 27.46 -12.75
CA TYR A 398 -2.18 27.76 -11.90
C TYR A 398 -1.99 29.28 -11.81
N LEU A 399 -1.30 29.73 -10.77
CA LEU A 399 -0.92 31.13 -10.62
C LEU A 399 0.39 31.36 -11.37
N ASP A 400 0.41 32.37 -12.26
CA ASP A 400 1.63 32.86 -12.88
C ASP A 400 2.17 34.00 -12.03
N THR A 401 3.21 33.72 -11.25
CA THR A 401 3.89 34.73 -10.43
C THR A 401 5.05 35.38 -11.18
N LYS A 402 4.98 35.48 -12.51
CA LYS A 402 5.94 36.27 -13.29
C LYS A 402 5.81 37.75 -12.95
N GLU A 403 6.61 38.18 -11.97
CA GLU A 403 7.59 39.26 -12.11
C GLU A 403 8.90 38.86 -11.40
#